data_AF-A0A6G0SW91-F1
#
_entry.id   AF-A0A6G0SW91-F1
#
_cell.length_a   1.000
_cell.length_b   1.000
_cell.length_c   1.000
_cell.angle_alpha   90.00
_cell.angle_beta   90.00
_cell.angle_gamma   90.00
#
_symmetry.space_group_name_H-M   'P 1'
#
loop_
_entity.id
_entity.type
_entity.pdbx_description
1 polymer ?
#
loop_
_entity_poly.entity_id
_entity_poly.type
_entity_poly.pdbx_seq_one_letter_code
_entity_poly.pdbx_strand_id
1 'polypeptide(L)'
;MCDENEFNNALKEFNHELMNDPDTRDFGIYFDCMYGNRVGLWAYCHRKSLGVNCNMHLESMHKTIKYHYLNGCKVGRLDKSITTIRRYTRDKKVERIIKLTKGKTSTKIQEIKKRHNKSTLLDLTINQDSANNWSVESEYTPTDTENDNFDATSNKDNEIQVHIKTLENKKTINMQEQFKEKAISLANKINNIKNSKHLKQALKQLNSIEAFIDATSNNDETLEDFSKTINETPNKKLKT
;
A
#
# COMPACT_ATOMS: atom_id res chain seq x y z
N MET A 1 -20.79 13.44 8.35
CA MET A 1 -19.55 12.93 8.97
C MET A 1 -19.78 12.94 10.46
N CYS A 2 -19.61 11.81 11.16
CA CYS A 2 -19.83 11.74 12.61
C CYS A 2 -18.67 12.42 13.34
N ASP A 3 -18.99 13.31 14.28
CA ASP A 3 -17.99 14.07 15.04
C ASP A 3 -17.23 13.16 16.02
N GLU A 4 -15.98 13.49 16.33
CA GLU A 4 -15.13 12.70 17.22
C GLU A 4 -15.70 12.62 18.64
N ASN A 5 -16.31 13.70 19.14
CA ASN A 5 -16.91 13.73 20.47
C ASN A 5 -18.23 12.97 20.51
N GLU A 6 -19.05 13.13 19.46
CA GLU A 6 -20.31 12.41 19.31
C GLU A 6 -20.08 10.89 19.30
N PHE A 7 -19.08 10.43 18.52
CA PHE A 7 -18.69 9.03 18.49
C PHE A 7 -18.21 8.51 19.85
N ASN A 8 -17.35 9.26 20.55
CA ASN A 8 -16.82 8.85 21.85
C ASN A 8 -17.91 8.77 22.93
N ASN A 9 -18.93 9.62 22.86
CA ASN A 9 -20.07 9.54 23.77
C ASN A 9 -20.91 8.29 23.48
N ALA A 10 -21.24 8.03 22.20
CA ALA A 10 -21.97 6.83 21.80
C ALA A 10 -21.22 5.54 22.15
N LEU A 11 -19.88 5.54 22.04
CA LEU A 11 -19.04 4.40 22.40
C LEU A 11 -19.09 4.08 23.91
N LYS A 12 -19.11 5.12 24.76
CA LYS A 12 -19.24 4.95 26.21
C LYS A 12 -20.59 4.39 26.59
N GLU A 13 -21.65 4.90 25.98
CA GLU A 13 -23.01 4.41 26.20
C GLU A 13 -23.16 2.96 25.75
N PHE A 14 -22.66 2.62 24.56
CA PHE A 14 -22.63 1.25 24.05
C PHE A 14 -21.87 0.29 24.98
N ASN A 15 -20.69 0.67 25.46
CA ASN A 15 -19.93 -0.15 26.41
C ASN A 15 -20.68 -0.31 27.74
N HIS A 16 -21.36 0.72 28.21
CA HIS A 16 -22.17 0.65 29.42
C HIS A 16 -23.36 -0.31 29.25
N GLU A 17 -24.04 -0.28 28.11
CA GLU A 17 -25.12 -1.23 27.78
C GLU A 17 -24.60 -2.68 27.77
N LEU A 18 -23.48 -2.93 27.08
CA LEU A 18 -22.87 -4.27 27.02
C LEU A 18 -22.47 -4.80 28.41
N MET A 19 -22.02 -3.93 29.31
CA MET A 19 -21.56 -4.35 30.64
C MET A 19 -22.71 -4.59 31.63
N ASN A 20 -23.86 -3.97 31.38
CA ASN A 20 -25.05 -4.08 32.25
C ASN A 20 -25.95 -5.25 31.89
N ASP A 21 -25.89 -5.74 30.65
CA ASP A 21 -26.62 -6.93 30.23
C ASP A 21 -25.80 -8.21 30.53
N PRO A 22 -26.31 -9.14 31.37
CA PRO A 22 -25.60 -10.37 31.71
C PRO A 22 -25.19 -11.21 30.50
N ASP A 23 -26.00 -11.21 29.43
CA ASP A 23 -25.76 -12.03 28.23
C ASP A 23 -24.64 -11.46 27.36
N THR A 24 -24.41 -10.14 27.41
CA THR A 24 -23.41 -9.45 26.59
C THR A 24 -22.18 -8.98 27.36
N ARG A 25 -22.18 -9.10 28.70
CA ARG A 25 -21.07 -8.68 29.58
C ARG A 25 -19.70 -9.22 29.19
N ASP A 26 -19.60 -10.51 28.87
CA ASP A 26 -18.33 -11.13 28.49
C ASP A 26 -17.80 -10.54 27.17
N PHE A 27 -18.70 -10.24 26.24
CA PHE A 27 -18.35 -9.52 25.01
C PHE A 27 -17.97 -8.07 25.29
N GLY A 28 -18.66 -7.38 26.20
CA GLY A 28 -18.33 -6.02 26.65
C GLY A 28 -16.90 -5.92 27.18
N ILE A 29 -16.50 -6.85 28.06
CA ILE A 29 -15.13 -6.92 28.61
C ILE A 29 -14.11 -7.12 27.47
N TYR A 30 -14.37 -8.07 26.58
CA TYR A 30 -13.50 -8.32 25.43
C TYR A 30 -13.39 -7.09 24.52
N PHE A 31 -14.53 -6.46 24.22
CA PHE A 31 -14.61 -5.32 23.32
C PHE A 31 -13.86 -4.12 23.88
N ASP A 32 -14.04 -3.79 25.16
CA ASP A 32 -13.34 -2.68 25.81
C ASP A 32 -11.82 -2.90 25.84
N CYS A 33 -11.39 -4.11 26.21
CA CYS A 33 -9.97 -4.48 26.24
C CYS A 33 -9.30 -4.41 24.87
N MET A 34 -9.98 -4.89 23.82
CA MET A 34 -9.38 -5.09 22.50
C MET A 34 -9.61 -3.93 21.52
N TYR A 35 -10.78 -3.28 21.60
CA TYR A 35 -11.23 -2.27 20.65
C TYR A 35 -11.49 -0.91 21.29
N GLY A 36 -12.07 -0.87 22.50
CA GLY A 36 -12.41 0.36 23.22
C GLY A 36 -11.23 1.30 23.43
N ASN A 37 -10.06 0.76 23.78
CA ASN A 37 -8.84 1.57 23.97
C ASN A 37 -8.09 1.92 22.67
N ARG A 38 -8.57 1.44 21.51
CA ARG A 38 -7.84 1.54 20.22
C ARG A 38 -8.67 2.25 19.15
N VAL A 39 -9.59 3.10 19.56
CA VAL A 39 -10.52 3.83 18.68
C VAL A 39 -9.81 4.51 17.52
N GLY A 40 -8.65 5.16 17.77
CA GLY A 40 -7.85 5.82 16.75
C GLY A 40 -7.38 4.91 15.61
N LEU A 41 -7.32 3.59 15.81
CA LEU A 41 -6.88 2.63 14.80
C LEU A 41 -8.00 2.16 13.88
N TRP A 42 -9.24 2.07 14.36
CA TRP A 42 -10.33 1.43 13.64
C TRP A 42 -11.52 2.34 13.35
N ALA A 43 -11.81 3.31 14.22
CA ALA A 43 -12.96 4.18 14.07
C ALA A 43 -12.75 5.18 12.93
N TYR A 44 -13.82 5.39 12.17
CA TYR A 44 -13.78 6.22 10.97
C TYR A 44 -13.52 7.70 11.30
N CYS A 45 -14.13 8.23 12.36
CA CYS A 45 -13.99 9.63 12.80
C CYS A 45 -12.53 10.03 13.12
N HIS A 46 -11.70 9.07 13.55
CA HIS A 46 -10.28 9.30 13.82
C HIS A 46 -9.37 9.08 12.61
N ARG A 47 -9.86 8.45 11.52
CA ARG A 47 -9.09 8.14 10.31
C ARG A 47 -9.09 9.32 9.31
N LYS A 48 -8.67 10.50 9.78
CA LYS A 48 -8.69 11.77 9.01
C LYS A 48 -7.76 11.80 7.79
N SER A 49 -6.83 10.84 7.66
CA SER A 49 -5.81 10.80 6.58
C SER A 49 -5.95 9.65 5.58
N LEU A 50 -6.90 8.73 5.80
CA LEU A 50 -7.09 7.57 4.92
C LEU A 50 -8.41 7.74 4.17
N GLY A 51 -8.39 8.52 3.09
CA GLY A 51 -9.54 8.70 2.17
C GLY A 51 -9.94 7.43 1.40
N VAL A 52 -9.58 6.25 1.90
CA VAL A 52 -9.89 4.94 1.33
C VAL A 52 -10.27 3.99 2.45
N ASN A 53 -11.52 3.56 2.48
CA ASN A 53 -11.98 2.49 3.36
C ASN A 53 -11.40 1.15 2.87
N CYS A 54 -10.20 0.81 3.35
CA CYS A 54 -9.50 -0.43 3.02
C CYS A 54 -10.27 -1.69 3.43
N ASN A 55 -11.20 -1.59 4.39
CA ASN A 55 -11.99 -2.72 4.84
C ASN A 55 -12.85 -3.30 3.71
N MET A 56 -13.47 -2.44 2.88
CA MET A 56 -14.26 -2.91 1.74
C MET A 56 -13.41 -3.67 0.72
N HIS A 57 -12.19 -3.18 0.46
CA HIS A 57 -11.27 -3.84 -0.47
C HIS A 57 -10.75 -5.17 0.08
N LEU A 58 -10.47 -5.22 1.39
CA LEU A 58 -10.04 -6.44 2.07
C LEU A 58 -11.15 -7.49 2.09
N GLU A 59 -12.37 -7.11 2.43
CA GLU A 59 -13.53 -8.00 2.43
C GLU A 59 -13.86 -8.50 1.03
N SER A 60 -13.78 -7.63 0.01
CA SER A 60 -13.94 -8.02 -1.39
C SER A 60 -12.86 -9.03 -1.83
N MET A 61 -11.61 -8.79 -1.44
CA MET A 61 -10.51 -9.73 -1.69
C MET A 61 -10.76 -11.08 -1.01
N HIS A 62 -11.12 -11.06 0.27
CA HIS A 62 -11.40 -12.26 1.05
C HIS A 62 -12.56 -13.07 0.45
N LYS A 63 -13.69 -12.44 0.13
CA LYS A 63 -14.82 -13.08 -0.57
C LYS A 63 -14.39 -13.70 -1.90
N THR A 64 -13.59 -12.96 -2.67
CA THR A 64 -13.10 -13.44 -3.96
C THR A 64 -12.28 -14.72 -3.80
N ILE A 65 -11.32 -14.71 -2.86
CA ILE A 65 -10.48 -15.88 -2.58
C ILE A 65 -11.33 -17.05 -2.09
N LYS A 66 -12.22 -16.81 -1.12
CA LYS A 66 -13.06 -17.84 -0.51
C LYS A 66 -13.95 -18.53 -1.55
N TYR A 67 -14.67 -17.77 -2.37
CA TYR A 67 -15.70 -18.36 -3.24
C TYR A 67 -15.18 -18.74 -4.64
N HIS A 68 -14.25 -17.98 -5.22
CA HIS A 68 -13.76 -18.26 -6.58
C HIS A 68 -12.52 -19.13 -6.64
N TYR A 69 -11.71 -19.18 -5.58
CA TYR A 69 -10.48 -19.96 -5.57
C TYR A 69 -10.55 -21.17 -4.64
N LEU A 70 -11.31 -21.08 -3.55
CA LEU A 70 -11.45 -22.13 -2.54
C LEU A 70 -12.83 -22.81 -2.55
N ASN A 71 -13.71 -22.44 -3.48
CA ASN A 71 -15.08 -23.00 -3.61
C ASN A 71 -15.90 -22.96 -2.31
N GLY A 72 -15.67 -21.96 -1.45
CA GLY A 72 -16.32 -21.81 -0.16
C GLY A 72 -15.77 -22.71 0.95
N CYS A 73 -14.82 -23.61 0.64
CA CYS A 73 -14.25 -24.54 1.60
C CYS A 73 -13.23 -23.88 2.54
N LYS A 74 -13.22 -24.30 3.81
CA LYS A 74 -12.17 -23.93 4.76
C LYS A 74 -10.91 -24.74 4.43
N VAL A 75 -9.79 -24.05 4.25
CA VAL A 75 -8.50 -24.69 3.99
C VAL A 75 -7.75 -24.87 5.32
N GLY A 76 -7.63 -26.12 5.79
CA GLY A 76 -6.84 -26.43 6.99
C GLY A 76 -5.32 -26.45 6.76
N ARG A 77 -4.88 -26.43 5.49
CA ARG A 77 -3.48 -26.59 5.07
C ARG A 77 -2.89 -25.29 4.54
N LEU A 78 -1.89 -24.75 5.25
CA LEU A 78 -1.28 -23.45 4.92
C LEU A 78 -0.66 -23.41 3.52
N ASP A 79 -0.05 -24.50 3.06
CA ASP A 79 0.55 -24.64 1.72
C ASP A 79 -0.46 -24.39 0.60
N LYS A 80 -1.69 -24.90 0.76
CA LYS A 80 -2.79 -24.66 -0.19
C LYS A 80 -3.23 -23.20 -0.18
N SER A 81 -3.27 -22.57 0.99
CA SER A 81 -3.61 -21.15 1.12
C SER A 81 -2.58 -20.24 0.43
N ILE A 82 -1.29 -20.49 0.64
CA ILE A 82 -0.20 -19.73 -0.01
C ILE A 82 -0.28 -19.85 -1.53
N THR A 83 -0.47 -21.08 -2.03
CA THR A 83 -0.60 -21.34 -3.47
C THR A 83 -1.81 -20.61 -4.06
N THR A 84 -2.91 -20.57 -3.32
CA THR A 84 -4.13 -19.86 -3.71
C THR A 84 -3.93 -18.35 -3.76
N ILE A 85 -3.31 -17.76 -2.74
CA ILE A 85 -3.00 -16.33 -2.72
C ILE A 85 -2.08 -15.97 -3.90
N ARG A 86 -1.05 -16.79 -4.14
CA ARG A 86 -0.13 -16.58 -5.27
C ARG A 86 -0.87 -16.62 -6.61
N ARG A 87 -1.81 -17.55 -6.79
CA ARG A 87 -2.69 -17.63 -7.97
C ARG A 87 -3.54 -16.37 -8.12
N TYR A 88 -4.23 -15.97 -7.06
CA TYR A 88 -5.05 -14.74 -7.03
C TYR A 88 -4.23 -13.49 -7.43
N THR A 89 -3.03 -13.32 -6.85
CA THR A 89 -2.17 -12.18 -7.17
C THR A 89 -1.74 -12.18 -8.63
N ARG A 90 -1.41 -13.34 -9.21
CA ARG A 90 -1.07 -13.46 -10.62
C ARG A 90 -2.26 -13.05 -11.50
N ASP A 91 -3.45 -13.57 -11.21
CA ASP A 91 -4.65 -13.31 -12.00
C ASP A 91 -5.01 -11.82 -11.93
N LYS A 92 -4.85 -11.16 -10.77
CA LYS A 92 -5.02 -9.71 -10.62
C LYS A 92 -4.00 -8.87 -11.40
N LYS A 93 -2.76 -9.32 -11.50
CA LYS A 93 -1.74 -8.67 -12.34
C LYS A 93 -2.13 -8.76 -13.82
N VAL A 94 -2.55 -9.94 -14.28
CA VAL A 94 -3.02 -10.14 -15.66
C VAL A 94 -4.27 -9.29 -15.94
N GLU A 95 -5.24 -9.27 -15.03
CA GLU A 95 -6.44 -8.42 -15.13
C GLU A 95 -6.07 -6.93 -15.27
N ARG A 96 -5.08 -6.47 -14.50
CA ARG A 96 -4.56 -5.10 -14.60
C ARG A 96 -3.90 -4.85 -15.96
N ILE A 97 -3.06 -5.76 -16.45
CA ILE A 97 -2.44 -5.63 -17.77
C ILE A 97 -3.53 -5.52 -18.85
N ILE A 98 -4.54 -6.40 -18.82
CA ILE A 98 -5.67 -6.37 -19.76
C ILE A 98 -6.41 -5.03 -19.70
N LYS A 99 -6.66 -4.49 -18.50
CA LYS A 99 -7.35 -3.20 -18.34
C LYS A 99 -6.52 -2.05 -18.93
N LEU A 100 -5.21 -2.06 -18.71
CA LEU A 100 -4.29 -1.06 -19.24
C LEU A 100 -4.18 -1.15 -20.76
N THR A 101 -4.05 -2.35 -21.33
CA THR A 101 -3.93 -2.54 -22.79
C THR A 101 -5.22 -2.24 -23.53
N LYS A 102 -6.39 -2.55 -22.95
CA LYS A 102 -7.69 -2.20 -23.53
C LYS A 102 -8.09 -0.73 -23.34
N GLY A 103 -7.29 0.06 -22.64
CA GLY A 103 -7.61 1.47 -22.35
C GLY A 103 -8.84 1.68 -21.45
N LYS A 104 -9.30 0.63 -20.75
CA LYS A 104 -10.43 0.75 -19.81
C LYS A 104 -9.98 1.48 -18.55
N THR A 105 -10.05 2.80 -18.58
CA THR A 105 -9.84 3.67 -17.43
C THR A 105 -11.05 3.61 -16.50
N SER A 106 -10.83 3.67 -15.18
CA SER A 106 -11.95 3.78 -14.24
C SER A 106 -12.65 5.12 -14.44
N THR A 107 -13.94 5.20 -14.07
CA THR A 107 -14.71 6.44 -14.05
C THR A 107 -13.95 7.57 -13.34
N LYS A 108 -13.32 7.27 -12.21
CA LYS A 108 -12.45 8.21 -11.49
C LYS A 108 -11.30 8.74 -12.35
N ILE A 109 -10.57 7.87 -13.05
CA ILE A 109 -9.46 8.28 -13.93
C ILE A 109 -9.99 9.07 -15.13
N GLN A 110 -11.15 8.70 -15.68
CA GLN A 110 -11.80 9.41 -16.77
C GLN A 110 -12.22 10.82 -16.35
N GLU A 111 -12.82 10.97 -15.17
CA GLU A 111 -13.18 12.27 -14.63
C GLU A 111 -11.96 13.13 -14.33
N ILE A 112 -10.88 12.55 -13.76
CA ILE A 112 -9.62 13.26 -13.57
C ILE A 112 -9.10 13.76 -14.92
N LYS A 113 -9.10 12.90 -15.94
CA LYS A 113 -8.66 13.28 -17.30
C LYS A 113 -9.58 14.34 -17.92
N LYS A 114 -10.90 14.26 -17.69
CA LYS A 114 -11.88 15.25 -18.15
C LYS A 114 -11.62 16.61 -17.50
N ARG A 115 -11.44 16.66 -16.18
CA ARG A 115 -11.14 17.90 -15.45
C ARG A 115 -9.77 18.47 -15.84
N HIS A 116 -8.77 17.61 -15.98
CA HIS A 116 -7.44 18.00 -16.46
C HIS A 116 -7.52 18.64 -17.84
N ASN A 117 -8.17 17.97 -18.80
CA ASN A 117 -8.34 18.50 -20.14
C ASN A 117 -9.12 19.83 -20.11
N LYS A 118 -10.22 19.90 -19.35
CA LYS A 118 -10.96 21.16 -19.17
C LYS A 118 -10.03 22.26 -18.65
N SER A 119 -9.20 21.97 -17.65
CA SER A 119 -8.23 22.91 -17.08
C SER A 119 -7.16 23.36 -18.08
N THR A 120 -6.71 22.49 -18.98
CA THR A 120 -5.71 22.83 -20.01
C THR A 120 -6.29 23.74 -21.09
N LEU A 121 -7.61 23.69 -21.32
CA LEU A 121 -8.32 24.58 -22.24
C LEU A 121 -8.75 25.90 -21.60
N LEU A 122 -8.56 26.10 -20.29
CA LEU A 122 -8.90 27.37 -19.65
C LEU A 122 -7.90 28.44 -20.07
N ASP A 123 -8.41 29.57 -20.55
CA ASP A 123 -7.63 30.77 -20.76
C ASP A 123 -7.85 31.69 -19.55
N LEU A 124 -7.02 31.51 -18.52
CA LEU A 124 -7.17 32.21 -17.25
C LEU A 124 -6.46 33.56 -17.31
N THR A 125 -7.22 34.64 -17.17
CA THR A 125 -6.66 35.97 -16.93
C THR A 125 -6.20 36.06 -15.48
N ILE A 126 -4.89 36.10 -15.27
CA ILE A 126 -4.27 36.24 -13.96
C ILE A 126 -3.92 37.71 -13.76
N ASN A 127 -4.51 38.34 -12.75
CA ASN A 127 -4.25 39.72 -12.36
C ASN A 127 -3.40 39.76 -11.08
N GLN A 128 -2.47 40.70 -11.02
CA GLN A 128 -1.67 40.93 -9.82
C GLN A 128 -2.21 42.16 -9.08
N ASP A 129 -2.98 41.94 -8.01
CA ASP A 129 -3.61 43.02 -7.25
C ASP A 129 -2.62 43.72 -6.30
N SER A 130 -1.54 43.05 -5.88
CA SER A 130 -0.46 43.63 -5.05
C SER A 130 0.85 42.83 -5.11
N ALA A 131 1.91 43.34 -4.47
CA ALA A 131 3.24 42.71 -4.45
C ALA A 131 3.26 41.23 -3.99
N ASN A 132 2.23 40.76 -3.28
CA ASN A 132 2.16 39.38 -2.81
C ASN A 132 0.81 38.66 -3.04
N ASN A 133 -0.15 39.28 -3.74
CA ASN A 133 -1.45 38.66 -4.03
C ASN A 133 -1.73 38.61 -5.52
N TRP A 134 -2.21 37.45 -5.96
CA TRP A 134 -2.65 37.17 -7.32
C TRP A 134 -4.14 36.82 -7.30
N SER A 135 -4.91 37.43 -8.19
CA SER A 135 -6.32 37.10 -8.41
C SER A 135 -6.50 36.44 -9.77
N VAL A 136 -7.41 35.47 -9.84
CA VAL A 136 -7.75 34.75 -11.06
C VAL A 136 -9.25 34.85 -11.21
N GLU A 137 -9.71 35.35 -12.36
CA GLU A 137 -11.13 35.47 -12.65
C GLU A 137 -11.74 34.08 -12.86
N SER A 138 -12.82 33.77 -12.16
CA SER A 138 -13.49 32.47 -12.31
C SER A 138 -14.38 32.48 -13.55
N GLU A 139 -14.31 31.44 -14.38
CA GLU A 139 -15.22 31.24 -15.52
C GLU A 139 -16.69 30.91 -15.12
N TYR A 140 -17.09 31.07 -13.86
CA TYR A 140 -18.43 30.72 -13.41
C TYR A 140 -19.44 31.80 -13.87
N THR A 141 -20.11 31.56 -14.99
CA THR A 141 -21.32 32.30 -15.38
C THR A 141 -22.56 31.66 -14.73
N PRO A 142 -23.38 32.40 -13.95
CA PRO A 142 -24.52 31.85 -13.19
C PRO A 142 -25.73 31.36 -14.02
N THR A 143 -25.59 30.98 -15.28
CA THR A 143 -26.73 30.72 -16.19
C THR A 143 -27.04 29.25 -16.45
N ASP A 144 -26.62 28.33 -15.57
CA ASP A 144 -27.07 26.93 -15.60
C ASP A 144 -27.62 26.52 -14.23
N THR A 145 -28.70 27.17 -13.78
CA THR A 145 -29.55 26.63 -12.71
C THR A 145 -30.61 25.72 -13.32
N GLU A 146 -30.26 24.46 -13.54
CA GLU A 146 -31.24 23.37 -13.36
C GLU A 146 -30.90 22.65 -12.05
N ASN A 147 -31.70 22.99 -11.03
CA ASN A 147 -31.97 22.24 -9.80
C ASN A 147 -30.85 21.32 -9.27
N ASP A 148 -29.98 21.89 -8.46
CA ASP A 148 -29.41 21.17 -7.31
C ASP A 148 -29.13 22.19 -6.20
N ASN A 149 -30.07 22.29 -5.24
CA ASN A 149 -29.82 22.94 -3.96
C ASN A 149 -28.78 22.10 -3.20
N PHE A 150 -27.50 22.41 -3.40
CA PHE A 150 -26.42 21.88 -2.58
C PHE A 150 -25.68 23.06 -1.94
N ASP A 151 -26.06 23.33 -0.69
CA ASP A 151 -25.42 24.26 0.23
C ASP A 151 -23.97 23.81 0.49
N ALA A 152 -23.01 24.36 -0.28
CA ALA A 152 -21.62 23.90 -0.29
C ALA A 152 -20.58 25.02 -0.43
N THR A 153 -20.89 26.22 0.05
CA THR A 153 -19.94 27.34 0.12
C THR A 153 -19.26 27.46 1.49
N SER A 154 -19.88 26.98 2.57
CA SER A 154 -19.29 27.05 3.93
C SER A 154 -18.10 26.09 4.17
N ASN A 155 -18.05 24.94 3.47
CA ASN A 155 -17.09 23.88 3.81
C ASN A 155 -15.81 23.86 2.95
N LYS A 156 -15.83 24.45 1.74
CA LYS A 156 -14.67 24.45 0.84
C LYS A 156 -13.57 25.42 1.27
N ASP A 157 -13.94 26.56 1.84
CA ASP A 157 -12.97 27.54 2.33
C ASP A 157 -12.17 27.00 3.52
N ASN A 158 -12.81 26.21 4.39
CA ASN A 158 -12.13 25.49 5.47
C ASN A 158 -11.19 24.40 4.94
N GLU A 159 -11.58 23.66 3.91
CA GLU A 159 -10.75 22.62 3.29
C GLU A 159 -9.52 23.21 2.58
N ILE A 160 -9.68 24.35 1.90
CA ILE A 160 -8.60 25.10 1.26
C ILE A 160 -7.63 25.65 2.30
N GLN A 161 -8.14 26.24 3.40
CA GLN A 161 -7.32 26.73 4.51
C GLN A 161 -6.53 25.61 5.20
N VAL A 162 -7.12 24.43 5.37
CA VAL A 162 -6.42 23.24 5.88
C VAL A 162 -5.31 22.79 4.92
N HIS A 163 -5.55 22.82 3.61
CA HIS A 163 -4.53 22.46 2.63
C HIS A 163 -3.37 23.47 2.58
N ILE A 164 -3.66 24.77 2.68
CA ILE A 164 -2.65 25.84 2.73
C ILE A 164 -1.80 25.71 4.00
N LYS A 165 -2.40 25.52 5.19
CA LYS A 165 -1.68 25.22 6.44
C LYS A 165 -0.81 23.96 6.35
N THR A 166 -1.26 22.94 5.62
CA THR A 166 -0.51 21.69 5.43
C THR A 166 0.67 21.86 4.47
N LEU A 167 0.58 22.80 3.53
CA LEU A 167 1.68 23.16 2.61
C LEU A 167 2.70 24.09 3.28
N GLU A 168 2.25 25.03 4.11
CA GLU A 168 3.14 25.89 4.92
C GLU A 168 3.93 25.08 5.95
N ASN A 169 3.31 24.09 6.61
CA ASN A 169 4.00 23.16 7.50
C ASN A 169 4.97 22.19 6.79
N LYS A 170 4.91 22.07 5.45
CA LYS A 170 5.85 21.26 4.64
C LYS A 170 7.11 22.02 4.20
N LYS A 171 7.16 23.35 4.37
CA LYS A 171 8.44 24.06 4.58
C LYS A 171 8.73 23.92 6.09
N THR A 172 9.42 22.90 6.57
CA THR A 172 10.89 22.84 6.55
C THR A 172 11.28 21.46 7.09
N ILE A 173 11.19 20.42 6.27
CA ILE A 173 11.98 19.20 6.51
C ILE A 173 12.81 19.05 5.27
N ASN A 174 14.03 19.58 5.36
CA ASN A 174 15.02 19.50 4.29
C ASN A 174 15.33 18.03 4.03
N MET A 175 14.59 17.42 3.09
CA MET A 175 14.77 16.02 2.70
C MET A 175 16.22 15.76 2.28
N GLN A 176 16.93 16.75 1.74
CA GLN A 176 18.34 16.62 1.39
C GLN A 176 19.24 16.46 2.64
N GLU A 177 18.89 17.10 3.76
CA GLU A 177 19.58 16.97 5.04
C GLU A 177 19.36 15.58 5.65
N GLN A 178 18.12 15.08 5.64
CA GLN A 178 17.82 13.71 6.08
C GLN A 178 18.48 12.64 5.19
N PHE A 179 18.57 12.88 3.88
CA PHE A 179 19.32 12.00 2.98
C PHE A 179 20.82 12.04 3.26
N LYS A 180 21.39 13.23 3.51
CA LYS A 180 22.81 13.38 3.89
C LYS A 180 23.11 12.63 5.20
N GLU A 181 22.30 12.79 6.24
CA GLU A 181 22.50 12.10 7.52
C GLU A 181 22.41 10.58 7.38
N LYS A 182 21.43 10.08 6.62
CA LYS A 182 21.31 8.64 6.35
C LYS A 182 22.46 8.10 5.51
N ALA A 183 22.96 8.85 4.53
CA ALA A 183 24.11 8.47 3.72
C ALA A 183 25.40 8.42 4.56
N ILE A 184 25.61 9.40 5.45
CA ILE A 184 26.75 9.42 6.38
C ILE A 184 26.66 8.25 7.38
N SER A 185 25.48 7.97 7.93
CA SER A 185 25.25 6.82 8.82
C SER A 185 25.54 5.49 8.13
N LEU A 186 25.15 5.36 6.85
CA LEU A 186 25.42 4.16 6.06
C LEU A 186 26.91 4.01 5.73
N ALA A 187 27.58 5.10 5.34
CA ALA A 187 29.02 5.11 5.07
C ALA A 187 29.82 4.74 6.33
N ASN A 188 29.41 5.23 7.51
CA ASN A 188 30.02 4.87 8.78
C ASN A 188 29.75 3.40 9.17
N LYS A 189 28.56 2.86 8.87
CA LYS A 189 28.28 1.42 9.02
C LYS A 189 29.15 0.57 8.09
N ILE A 190 29.36 1.00 6.86
CA ILE A 190 30.23 0.30 5.90
C ILE A 190 31.69 0.35 6.34
N ASN A 191 32.16 1.50 6.82
CA ASN A 191 33.53 1.67 7.33
C ASN A 191 33.77 0.90 8.64
N ASN A 192 32.73 0.73 9.47
CA ASN A 192 32.77 -0.10 10.67
C ASN A 192 32.64 -1.61 10.37
N ILE A 193 32.30 -2.01 9.14
CA ILE A 193 32.43 -3.40 8.67
C ILE A 193 33.90 -3.63 8.24
N LYS A 194 34.83 -3.41 9.18
CA LYS A 194 36.17 -3.98 9.10
C LYS A 194 36.12 -5.36 9.75
N ASN A 195 36.39 -6.38 8.95
CA ASN A 195 36.33 -7.82 9.22
C ASN A 195 34.94 -8.45 9.24
N SER A 196 34.48 -8.91 8.07
CA SER A 196 33.53 -10.02 8.03
C SER A 196 34.05 -11.08 7.06
N LYS A 197 34.44 -12.24 7.61
CA LYS A 197 34.78 -13.46 6.86
C LYS A 197 33.76 -13.78 5.77
N HIS A 198 32.50 -13.41 5.96
CA HIS A 198 31.41 -13.65 5.02
C HIS A 198 31.56 -12.89 3.70
N LEU A 199 32.15 -11.68 3.69
CA LEU A 199 32.39 -10.93 2.46
C LEU A 199 33.54 -11.54 1.64
N LYS A 200 34.62 -11.99 2.30
CA LYS A 200 35.69 -12.76 1.64
C LYS A 200 35.19 -14.11 1.11
N GLN A 201 34.27 -14.74 1.83
CA GLN A 201 33.65 -16.01 1.41
C GLN A 201 32.72 -15.82 0.21
N ALA A 202 31.92 -14.75 0.19
CA ALA A 202 31.08 -14.40 -0.97
C ALA A 202 31.92 -14.06 -2.21
N LEU A 203 33.04 -13.35 -2.03
CA LEU A 203 33.97 -13.04 -3.12
C LEU A 203 34.65 -14.30 -3.67
N LYS A 204 35.03 -15.24 -2.80
CA LYS A 204 35.57 -16.54 -3.22
C LYS A 204 34.54 -17.37 -4.00
N GLN A 205 33.27 -17.34 -3.60
CA GLN A 205 32.19 -18.03 -4.30
C GLN A 205 31.92 -17.38 -5.68
N LEU A 206 31.92 -16.05 -5.77
CA LEU A 206 31.78 -15.33 -7.05
C LEU A 206 32.91 -15.68 -8.03
N ASN A 207 34.17 -15.66 -7.59
CA ASN A 207 35.30 -16.00 -8.45
C ASN A 207 35.28 -17.48 -8.89
N SER A 208 34.71 -18.38 -8.07
CA SER A 208 34.56 -19.79 -8.45
C SER A 208 33.48 -19.98 -9.53
N ILE A 209 32.44 -19.16 -9.51
CA ILE A 209 31.37 -19.17 -10.53
C ILE A 209 31.89 -18.56 -11.84
N GLU A 210 32.67 -17.49 -11.77
CA GLU A 210 33.30 -16.87 -12.95
C GLU A 210 34.24 -17.85 -13.67
N ALA A 211 35.11 -18.53 -12.92
CA ALA A 211 35.99 -19.57 -13.48
C ALA A 211 35.21 -20.76 -14.09
N PHE A 212 34.04 -21.11 -13.53
CA PHE A 212 33.17 -22.14 -14.09
C PHE A 212 32.55 -21.69 -15.42
N ILE A 213 32.04 -20.47 -15.49
CA ILE A 213 31.45 -19.90 -16.71
C ILE A 213 32.51 -19.84 -17.82
N ASP A 214 33.74 -19.43 -17.50
CA ASP A 214 34.85 -19.38 -18.44
C ASP A 214 35.27 -20.79 -18.92
N ALA A 215 35.25 -21.79 -18.03
CA ALA A 215 35.53 -23.18 -18.40
C ALA A 215 34.43 -23.78 -19.31
N THR A 216 33.16 -23.42 -19.07
CA THR A 216 32.03 -23.87 -19.90
C THR A 216 31.88 -23.10 -21.21
N SER A 217 32.37 -21.86 -21.28
CA SER A 217 32.35 -21.06 -22.52
C SER A 217 33.45 -21.47 -23.50
N ASN A 218 34.47 -22.19 -23.04
CA ASN A 218 35.60 -22.65 -23.87
C ASN A 218 35.55 -24.14 -24.25
N ASN A 219 34.56 -24.91 -23.77
CA ASN A 219 34.41 -26.33 -24.09
C ASN A 219 32.99 -26.62 -24.58
N ASP A 220 32.77 -26.47 -25.89
CA ASP A 220 31.52 -26.83 -26.58
C ASP A 220 31.45 -28.33 -26.95
N GLU A 221 32.27 -29.18 -26.32
CA GLU A 221 32.21 -30.62 -26.53
C GLU A 221 32.27 -31.39 -25.21
N THR A 222 31.41 -32.41 -25.11
CA THR A 222 31.30 -33.47 -24.08
C THR A 222 30.33 -33.27 -22.91
N LEU A 223 29.05 -33.05 -23.25
CA LEU A 223 27.91 -33.16 -22.32
C LEU A 223 27.48 -34.62 -22.00
N GLU A 224 28.25 -35.65 -22.40
CA GLU A 224 27.85 -37.05 -22.22
C GLU A 224 28.41 -37.74 -20.96
N ASP A 225 29.53 -37.30 -20.38
CA ASP A 225 30.22 -38.10 -19.35
C ASP A 225 29.74 -37.88 -17.90
N PHE A 226 28.93 -36.84 -17.62
CA PHE A 226 28.46 -36.55 -16.26
C PHE A 226 27.09 -37.16 -15.89
N SER A 227 26.38 -37.75 -16.85
CA SER A 227 25.08 -38.40 -16.59
C SER A 227 25.20 -39.76 -15.88
N LYS A 228 26.42 -40.35 -15.83
CA LYS A 228 26.66 -41.64 -15.17
C LYS A 228 26.88 -41.56 -13.66
N THR A 229 27.26 -40.42 -13.11
CA THR A 229 27.66 -40.32 -11.68
C THR A 229 26.50 -40.06 -10.71
N ILE A 230 25.27 -39.86 -11.20
CA ILE A 230 24.10 -39.52 -10.36
C ILE A 230 23.19 -40.74 -10.10
N ASN A 231 23.40 -41.87 -10.80
CA ASN A 231 22.52 -43.05 -10.75
C ASN A 231 23.12 -44.29 -10.05
N GLU A 232 23.93 -44.11 -8.99
CA GLU A 232 24.28 -45.24 -8.11
C GLU A 232 23.60 -45.11 -6.73
N THR A 233 22.80 -46.13 -6.41
CA THR A 233 21.99 -46.27 -5.20
C THR A 233 22.85 -46.73 -4.02
N PRO A 234 22.69 -46.21 -2.79
CA PRO A 234 23.48 -46.68 -1.66
C PRO A 234 22.91 -48.00 -1.14
N ASN A 235 23.59 -49.13 -1.36
CA ASN A 235 23.28 -50.36 -0.65
C ASN A 235 24.52 -51.09 -0.14
N LYS A 236 24.59 -51.12 1.20
CA LYS A 236 25.00 -52.24 2.08
C LYS A 236 26.49 -52.55 2.33
N LYS A 237 26.75 -52.55 3.66
CA LYS A 237 27.62 -53.41 4.49
C LYS A 237 29.01 -52.86 4.85
N LEU A 238 29.18 -52.62 6.14
CA LEU A 238 30.43 -52.87 6.85
C LEU A 238 30.14 -53.88 7.97
N LYS A 239 30.58 -55.12 7.74
CA LYS A 239 30.93 -56.07 8.80
C LYS A 239 32.45 -55.96 8.96
N THR A 240 32.88 -55.79 10.20
CA THR A 240 33.97 -56.55 10.84
C THR A 240 33.74 -56.44 12.32
#